data_AF-A0ABD6FD40-F1
#
_entry.id   AF-A0ABD6FD40-F1
#
_cell.length_a   1.000
_cell.length_b   1.000
_cell.length_c   1.000
_cell.angle_alpha   90.00
_cell.angle_beta   90.00
_cell.angle_gamma   90.00
#
_symmetry.space_group_name_H-M   'P 1'
#
loop_
_entity.id
_entity.type
_entity.pdbx_description
1 polymer ?
#
loop_
_entity_poly.entity_id
_entity_poly.type
_entity_poly.pdbx_seq_one_letter_code
_entity_poly.pdbx_strand_id
1 'polypeptide(L)'
;MYHGIPGRSRRLQRFYREFLGPGRLGFDIGAHVGSRTRAWRKLGAEVIAVEPQPDCLAVLRWLFRRDEGVTIVPLAVGARPGRVQLRVSTATPTVSSASPEWTETVSRDRRFAGVEWDATIDVEVTTLDALIARHGEPAFCKIDVEGFEVEVLAGLSRPLRALSFEYLPQAHDQALEALRLVDELGAAAGGYRYNYSPVETMRLVSEHWLDAEQLLRVLDRVRPGGRSGDIYARLTGE
;
A
#
# COMPACT_ATOMS: atom_id res chain seq x y z
N MET A 1 -5.64 4.20 17.85
CA MET A 1 -4.42 4.91 18.31
C MET A 1 -3.21 4.56 17.43
N TYR A 2 -3.06 5.19 16.27
CA TYR A 2 -1.92 4.92 15.35
C TYR A 2 -0.72 5.83 15.62
N HIS A 3 -0.95 7.02 16.20
CA HIS A 3 0.06 7.99 16.56
C HIS A 3 0.40 7.87 18.05
N GLY A 4 1.69 7.94 18.41
CA GLY A 4 2.14 7.99 19.81
C GLY A 4 2.65 6.67 20.40
N ILE A 5 2.64 5.56 19.65
CA ILE A 5 3.26 4.30 20.09
C ILE A 5 4.80 4.49 20.17
N PRO A 6 5.42 4.36 21.36
CA PRO A 6 6.85 4.57 21.53
C PRO A 6 7.68 3.68 20.58
N GLY A 7 8.72 4.24 19.98
CA GLY A 7 9.64 3.51 19.10
C GLY A 7 9.11 3.18 17.70
N ARG A 8 7.78 3.11 17.47
CA ARG A 8 7.19 2.77 16.16
C ARG A 8 7.66 3.69 15.04
N SER A 9 7.64 5.00 15.29
CA SER A 9 8.07 6.00 14.29
C SER A 9 9.55 5.88 13.92
N ARG A 10 10.44 5.55 14.88
CA ARG A 10 11.87 5.33 14.60
C ARG A 10 12.10 4.04 13.82
N ARG A 11 11.35 2.98 14.14
CA ARG A 11 11.40 1.70 13.44
C ARG A 11 10.97 1.86 11.98
N LEU A 12 9.86 2.55 11.72
CA LEU A 12 9.40 2.90 10.37
C LEU A 12 10.46 3.69 9.60
N GLN A 13 11.02 4.74 10.20
CA GLN A 13 12.08 5.53 9.56
C GLN A 13 13.32 4.69 9.20
N ARG A 14 13.78 3.83 10.12
CA ARG A 14 14.93 2.95 9.84
C ARG A 14 14.65 2.03 8.66
N PHE A 15 13.45 1.45 8.62
CA PHE A 15 13.03 0.53 7.59
C PHE A 15 12.93 1.21 6.22
N TYR A 16 12.19 2.32 6.12
CA TYR A 16 11.98 3.00 4.83
C TYR A 16 13.18 3.79 4.33
N ARG A 17 14.25 3.95 5.12
CA ARG A 17 15.49 4.60 4.67
C ARG A 17 16.17 3.86 3.51
N GLU A 18 15.88 2.57 3.33
CA GLU A 18 16.36 1.81 2.17
C GLU A 18 15.75 2.31 0.85
N PHE A 19 14.55 2.90 0.90
CA PHE A 19 13.80 3.31 -0.29
C PHE A 19 13.68 4.82 -0.45
N LEU A 20 13.60 5.55 0.66
CA LEU A 20 13.32 6.99 0.69
C LEU A 20 14.34 7.76 1.51
N GLY A 21 14.58 9.00 1.11
CA GLY A 21 15.49 9.94 1.76
C GLY A 21 15.17 11.39 1.37
N PRO A 22 16.04 12.35 1.72
CA PRO A 22 15.80 13.77 1.45
C PRO A 22 15.53 14.05 -0.03
N GLY A 23 14.44 14.76 -0.32
CA GLY A 23 14.04 15.15 -1.69
C GLY A 23 13.57 14.02 -2.60
N ARG A 24 13.53 12.76 -2.11
CA ARG A 24 12.96 11.65 -2.88
C ARG A 24 11.44 11.64 -2.75
N LEU A 25 10.76 11.39 -3.85
CA LEU A 25 9.30 11.30 -3.91
C LEU A 25 8.81 9.91 -3.47
N GLY A 26 7.85 9.86 -2.57
CA GLY A 26 7.16 8.65 -2.14
C GLY A 26 5.65 8.75 -2.40
N PHE A 27 5.06 7.68 -2.93
CA PHE A 27 3.61 7.55 -3.06
C PHE A 27 3.08 6.65 -1.93
N ASP A 28 2.16 7.18 -1.12
CA ASP A 28 1.48 6.48 -0.03
C ASP A 28 0.03 6.25 -0.47
N ILE A 29 -0.22 5.14 -1.17
CA ILE A 29 -1.53 4.79 -1.74
C ILE A 29 -2.33 4.01 -0.69
N GLY A 30 -3.44 4.60 -0.23
CA GLY A 30 -4.13 4.16 0.98
C GLY A 30 -3.46 4.73 2.24
N ALA A 31 -3.19 6.05 2.23
CA ALA A 31 -2.43 6.70 3.30
C ALA A 31 -3.13 6.63 4.68
N HIS A 32 -4.44 6.37 4.72
CA HIS A 32 -5.25 6.21 5.92
C HIS A 32 -5.03 7.41 6.86
N VAL A 33 -4.62 7.19 8.11
CA VAL A 33 -4.34 8.27 9.07
C VAL A 33 -2.88 8.81 9.03
N GLY A 34 -2.14 8.53 7.95
CA GLY A 34 -0.85 9.17 7.64
C GLY A 34 0.35 8.64 8.43
N SER A 35 0.31 7.37 8.88
CA SER A 35 1.42 6.77 9.62
C SER A 35 2.71 6.70 8.80
N ARG A 36 2.61 6.26 7.54
CA ARG A 36 3.73 6.13 6.59
C ARG A 36 4.19 7.50 6.11
N THR A 37 3.26 8.30 5.59
CA THR A 37 3.47 9.72 5.24
C THR A 37 4.30 10.45 6.31
N ARG A 38 3.91 10.39 7.59
CA ARG A 38 4.66 11.06 8.68
C ARG A 38 6.07 10.50 8.88
N ALA A 39 6.27 9.19 8.73
CA ALA A 39 7.59 8.58 8.86
C ALA A 39 8.50 8.97 7.70
N TRP A 40 7.98 9.00 6.47
CA TRP A 40 8.73 9.39 5.27
C TRP A 40 9.08 10.87 5.28
N ARG A 41 8.17 11.75 5.73
CA ARG A 41 8.48 13.17 5.95
C ARG A 41 9.63 13.39 6.92
N LYS A 42 9.74 12.58 7.98
CA LYS A 42 10.91 12.64 8.90
C LYS A 42 12.22 12.18 8.26
N LEU A 43 12.18 11.46 7.15
CA LEU A 43 13.36 11.14 6.33
C LEU A 43 13.70 12.26 5.33
N GLY A 44 12.88 13.30 5.25
CA GLY A 44 13.03 14.40 4.29
C GLY A 44 12.44 14.12 2.90
N ALA A 45 11.73 13.00 2.72
CA ALA A 45 11.09 12.64 1.45
C ALA A 45 9.87 13.52 1.16
N GLU A 46 9.60 13.84 -0.10
CA GLU A 46 8.33 14.42 -0.51
C GLU A 46 7.29 13.31 -0.63
N VAL A 47 6.03 13.56 -0.27
CA VAL A 47 5.00 12.52 -0.21
C VAL A 47 3.73 12.95 -0.93
N ILE A 48 3.26 12.09 -1.85
CA ILE A 48 1.89 12.12 -2.35
C ILE A 48 1.08 11.10 -1.55
N ALA A 49 0.25 11.59 -0.65
CA ALA A 49 -0.62 10.77 0.20
C ALA A 49 -2.01 10.68 -0.45
N VAL A 50 -2.36 9.49 -0.92
CA VAL A 50 -3.62 9.24 -1.64
C VAL A 50 -4.59 8.50 -0.72
N GLU A 51 -5.75 9.08 -0.48
CA GLU A 51 -6.75 8.55 0.45
C GLU A 51 -8.16 8.99 0.03
N PRO A 52 -9.07 8.07 -0.32
CA PRO A 52 -10.43 8.43 -0.70
C PRO A 52 -11.38 8.71 0.47
N GLN A 53 -11.12 8.16 1.66
CA GLN A 53 -12.09 8.19 2.77
C GLN A 53 -12.12 9.56 3.47
N PRO A 54 -13.31 10.21 3.60
CA PRO A 54 -13.44 11.55 4.18
C PRO A 54 -12.87 11.72 5.60
N ASP A 55 -13.06 10.75 6.50
CA ASP A 55 -12.58 10.85 7.88
C ASP A 55 -11.06 10.79 7.96
N CYS A 56 -10.44 9.87 7.22
CA CYS A 56 -9.00 9.78 7.09
C CYS A 56 -8.42 11.03 6.43
N LEU A 57 -9.07 11.55 5.39
CA LEU A 57 -8.72 12.81 4.76
C LEU A 57 -8.75 13.99 5.74
N ALA A 58 -9.75 14.06 6.62
CA ALA A 58 -9.81 15.10 7.65
C ALA A 58 -8.60 15.03 8.59
N VAL A 59 -8.20 13.82 9.00
CA VAL A 59 -7.00 13.59 9.82
C VAL A 59 -5.73 13.96 9.07
N LEU A 60 -5.55 13.50 7.82
CA LEU A 60 -4.38 13.82 6.99
C LEU A 60 -4.24 15.33 6.81
N ARG A 61 -5.32 16.00 6.40
CA ARG A 61 -5.34 17.46 6.22
C ARG A 61 -4.97 18.16 7.50
N TRP A 62 -5.53 17.76 8.63
CA TRP A 62 -5.17 18.36 9.91
C TRP A 62 -3.70 18.14 10.27
N LEU A 63 -3.19 16.91 10.15
CA LEU A 63 -1.80 16.56 10.50
C LEU A 63 -0.77 17.29 9.64
N PHE A 64 -1.03 17.43 8.35
CA PHE A 64 -0.06 17.93 7.36
C PHE A 64 -0.37 19.33 6.81
N ARG A 65 -1.35 20.06 7.37
CA ARG A 65 -1.77 21.41 6.92
C ARG A 65 -0.67 22.47 6.78
N ARG A 66 0.52 22.25 7.34
CA ARG A 66 1.67 23.17 7.27
C ARG A 66 2.93 22.51 6.71
N ASP A 67 2.81 21.31 6.15
CA ASP A 67 3.93 20.59 5.58
C ASP A 67 3.84 20.62 4.05
N GLU A 68 4.59 21.53 3.44
CA GLU A 68 4.63 21.69 1.97
C GLU A 68 5.20 20.47 1.24
N GLY A 69 5.90 19.58 1.96
CA GLY A 69 6.39 18.32 1.41
C GLY A 69 5.34 17.20 1.36
N VAL A 70 4.08 17.48 1.71
CA VAL A 70 2.97 16.52 1.61
C VAL A 70 1.87 17.08 0.71
N THR A 71 1.59 16.38 -0.38
CA THR A 71 0.38 16.60 -1.18
C THR A 71 -0.64 15.53 -0.85
N ILE A 72 -1.85 15.95 -0.48
CA ILE A 72 -2.97 15.05 -0.19
C ILE A 72 -3.88 14.97 -1.43
N VAL A 73 -4.07 13.76 -1.93
CA VAL A 73 -4.94 13.48 -3.09
C VAL A 73 -6.18 12.74 -2.61
N PRO A 74 -7.37 13.39 -2.62
CA PRO A 74 -8.62 12.81 -2.11
C PRO A 74 -9.30 11.91 -3.16
N LEU A 75 -8.58 10.93 -3.69
CA LEU A 75 -9.03 10.01 -4.73
C LEU A 75 -8.68 8.58 -4.33
N ALA A 76 -9.41 7.61 -4.89
CA ALA A 76 -8.95 6.23 -4.96
C ALA A 76 -8.02 6.04 -6.17
N VAL A 77 -7.24 4.97 -6.16
CA VAL A 77 -6.41 4.57 -7.30
C VAL A 77 -6.91 3.23 -7.83
N GLY A 78 -6.97 3.07 -9.15
CA GLY A 78 -7.42 1.84 -9.80
C GLY A 78 -6.98 1.77 -11.26
N ALA A 79 -7.53 0.80 -12.01
CA ALA A 79 -7.07 0.50 -13.37
C ALA A 79 -7.38 1.60 -14.39
N ARG A 80 -8.42 2.39 -14.15
CA ARG A 80 -8.89 3.46 -15.04
C ARG A 80 -9.55 4.59 -14.26
N PRO A 81 -9.53 5.83 -14.77
CA PRO A 81 -10.30 6.91 -14.18
C PRO A 81 -11.79 6.58 -14.15
N GLY A 82 -12.49 7.03 -13.10
CA GLY A 82 -13.91 6.75 -12.94
C GLY A 82 -14.40 6.95 -11.52
N ARG A 83 -15.34 6.10 -11.09
CA ARG A 83 -15.87 6.08 -9.73
C ARG A 83 -15.91 4.65 -9.22
N VAL A 84 -15.69 4.47 -7.93
CA VAL A 84 -15.85 3.19 -7.24
C VAL A 84 -16.59 3.41 -5.93
N GLN A 85 -17.28 2.35 -5.47
CA GLN A 85 -17.92 2.32 -4.17
C GLN A 85 -16.93 1.82 -3.12
N LEU A 86 -16.59 2.69 -2.17
CA LEU A 86 -15.82 2.32 -0.98
C LEU A 86 -16.80 1.91 0.12
N ARG A 87 -16.68 0.68 0.61
CA ARG A 87 -17.43 0.19 1.77
C ARG A 87 -16.70 0.61 3.03
N VAL A 88 -17.41 1.27 3.94
CA VAL A 88 -16.86 1.79 5.19
C VAL A 88 -17.65 1.23 6.36
N SER A 89 -16.97 0.95 7.47
CA SER A 89 -17.63 0.69 8.74
C SER A 89 -17.77 2.00 9.52
N THR A 90 -18.99 2.48 9.77
CA THR A 90 -19.18 3.73 10.53
C THR A 90 -18.68 3.60 11.97
N ALA A 91 -18.81 2.41 12.55
CA ALA A 91 -18.33 2.10 13.90
C ALA A 91 -16.80 1.96 13.98
N THR A 92 -16.17 1.51 12.88
CA THR A 92 -14.71 1.42 12.76
C THR A 92 -14.25 2.00 11.42
N PRO A 93 -14.26 3.33 11.24
CA PRO A 93 -14.00 3.95 9.93
C PRO A 93 -12.60 3.69 9.40
N THR A 94 -11.69 3.18 10.22
CA THR A 94 -10.31 2.83 9.85
C THR A 94 -10.21 1.49 9.11
N VAL A 95 -11.33 0.85 8.80
CA VAL A 95 -11.41 -0.38 7.98
C VAL A 95 -12.37 -0.09 6.84
N SER A 96 -11.83 0.09 5.64
CA SER A 96 -12.59 0.45 4.45
C SER A 96 -11.96 -0.12 3.19
N SER A 97 -12.77 -0.79 2.37
CA SER A 97 -12.30 -1.46 1.16
C SER A 97 -13.23 -1.18 -0.01
N ALA A 98 -12.64 -1.01 -1.20
CA ALA A 98 -13.37 -0.93 -2.46
C ALA A 98 -13.58 -2.32 -3.10
N SER A 99 -13.07 -3.39 -2.48
CA SER A 99 -13.11 -4.77 -2.98
C SER A 99 -14.24 -5.56 -2.31
N PRO A 100 -15.31 -5.94 -3.05
CA PRO A 100 -16.41 -6.70 -2.48
C PRO A 100 -16.00 -8.08 -1.96
N GLU A 101 -15.11 -8.74 -2.70
CA GLU A 101 -14.57 -10.07 -2.39
C GLU A 101 -13.71 -10.04 -1.12
N TRP A 102 -12.95 -8.97 -0.93
CA TRP A 102 -12.14 -8.79 0.26
C TRP A 102 -13.04 -8.69 1.49
N THR A 103 -14.05 -7.81 1.47
CA THR A 103 -15.01 -7.66 2.57
C THR A 103 -15.64 -9.00 2.96
N GLU A 104 -16.07 -9.80 1.97
CA GLU A 104 -16.66 -11.11 2.24
C GLU A 104 -15.63 -12.09 2.83
N THR A 105 -14.41 -12.10 2.28
CA THR A 105 -13.34 -13.00 2.72
C THR A 105 -12.85 -12.68 4.13
N VAL A 106 -12.62 -11.40 4.45
CA VAL A 106 -12.12 -11.00 5.77
C VAL A 106 -13.19 -11.02 6.85
N SER A 107 -14.48 -10.88 6.50
CA SER A 107 -15.59 -11.00 7.46
C SER A 107 -15.61 -12.36 8.16
N ARG A 108 -15.00 -13.39 7.55
CA ARG A 108 -14.87 -14.74 8.09
C ARG A 108 -13.69 -14.89 9.05
N ASP A 109 -12.77 -13.93 9.13
CA ASP A 109 -11.68 -13.91 10.12
C ASP A 109 -12.17 -13.30 11.44
N ARG A 110 -11.86 -13.97 12.55
CA ARG A 110 -12.18 -13.53 13.92
C ARG A 110 -11.68 -12.12 14.25
N ARG A 111 -10.62 -11.64 13.59
CA ARG A 111 -10.09 -10.27 13.74
C ARG A 111 -11.06 -9.18 13.27
N PHE A 112 -11.94 -9.52 12.33
CA PHE A 112 -12.96 -8.61 11.81
C PHE A 112 -14.37 -9.03 12.29
N ALA A 113 -14.48 -10.00 13.20
CA ALA A 113 -15.75 -10.40 13.78
C ALA A 113 -16.35 -9.22 14.57
N GLY A 114 -17.40 -8.62 14.01
CA GLY A 114 -18.07 -7.43 14.55
C GLY A 114 -17.80 -6.13 13.79
N VAL A 115 -16.98 -6.14 12.72
CA VAL A 115 -16.92 -5.02 11.77
C VAL A 115 -18.12 -5.13 10.84
N GLU A 116 -19.05 -4.19 10.96
CA GLU A 116 -20.16 -4.03 10.02
C GLU A 116 -19.79 -2.93 9.02
N TRP A 117 -19.75 -3.27 7.73
CA TRP A 117 -19.65 -2.31 6.63
C TRP A 117 -21.06 -1.83 6.29
N ASP A 118 -21.56 -0.91 7.11
CA ASP A 118 -22.94 -0.41 7.11
C ASP A 118 -23.14 0.80 6.20
N ALA A 119 -22.06 1.36 5.63
CA ALA A 119 -22.14 2.46 4.68
C ALA A 119 -21.27 2.25 3.44
N THR A 120 -21.67 2.91 2.36
CA THR A 120 -20.95 2.95 1.09
C THR A 120 -20.82 4.39 0.65
N ILE A 121 -19.63 4.78 0.19
CA ILE A 121 -19.36 6.11 -0.36
C ILE A 121 -18.84 5.99 -1.79
N ASP A 122 -19.38 6.79 -2.70
CA ASP A 122 -18.87 6.88 -4.07
C ASP A 122 -17.67 7.82 -4.12
N VAL A 123 -16.52 7.28 -4.51
CA VAL A 123 -15.25 8.03 -4.58
C VAL A 123 -14.74 8.06 -6.01
N GLU A 124 -14.10 9.17 -6.37
CA GLU A 124 -13.45 9.31 -7.67
C GLU A 124 -12.16 8.50 -7.72
N VAL A 125 -11.89 7.91 -8.88
CA VAL A 125 -10.74 7.05 -9.13
C VAL A 125 -9.81 7.73 -10.13
N THR A 126 -8.52 7.70 -9.84
CA THR A 126 -7.42 8.01 -10.77
C THR A 126 -6.56 6.77 -10.99
N THR A 127 -5.54 6.85 -11.85
CA THR A 127 -4.56 5.77 -12.07
C THR A 127 -3.20 6.14 -11.49
N LEU A 128 -2.33 5.14 -11.26
CA LEU A 128 -0.93 5.39 -10.89
C LEU A 128 -0.22 6.19 -11.99
N ASP A 129 -0.45 5.87 -13.26
CA ASP A 129 0.11 6.62 -14.38
C ASP A 129 -0.27 8.10 -14.36
N ALA A 130 -1.54 8.42 -14.05
CA ALA A 130 -1.99 9.81 -13.96
C ALA A 130 -1.35 10.55 -12.78
N LEU A 131 -1.11 9.86 -11.66
CA LEU A 131 -0.36 10.42 -10.53
C LEU A 131 1.10 10.67 -10.89
N ILE A 132 1.75 9.72 -11.58
CA ILE A 132 3.14 9.85 -12.05
C ILE A 132 3.26 11.01 -13.03
N ALA A 133 2.34 11.11 -14.01
CA ALA A 133 2.34 12.19 -14.99
C ALA A 133 2.21 13.58 -14.34
N ARG A 134 1.47 13.67 -13.24
CA ARG A 134 1.22 14.94 -12.53
C ARG A 134 2.29 15.31 -11.52
N HIS A 135 2.85 14.32 -10.81
CA HIS A 135 3.69 14.55 -9.64
C HIS A 135 5.14 14.09 -9.81
N GLY A 136 5.45 13.37 -10.90
CA GLY A 136 6.73 12.73 -11.12
C GLY A 136 6.75 11.27 -10.67
N GLU A 137 7.78 10.55 -11.10
CA GLU A 137 7.94 9.14 -10.76
C GLU A 137 8.44 8.97 -9.31
N PRO A 138 7.75 8.17 -8.48
CA PRO A 138 8.18 7.97 -7.10
C PRO A 138 9.42 7.08 -7.02
N ALA A 139 10.33 7.40 -6.10
CA ALA A 139 11.41 6.50 -5.71
C ALA A 139 10.90 5.26 -4.97
N PHE A 140 9.72 5.36 -4.34
CA PHE A 140 9.03 4.27 -3.68
C PHE A 140 7.51 4.47 -3.68
N CYS A 141 6.75 3.43 -4.02
CA CYS A 141 5.28 3.45 -3.96
C CYS A 141 4.77 2.35 -3.02
N LYS A 142 4.15 2.73 -1.90
CA LYS A 142 3.39 1.77 -1.09
C LYS A 142 1.95 1.73 -1.55
N ILE A 143 1.43 0.53 -1.72
CA ILE A 143 0.05 0.21 -2.03
C ILE A 143 -0.53 -0.57 -0.85
N ASP A 144 -1.56 -0.03 -0.21
CA ASP A 144 -2.22 -0.59 0.97
C ASP A 144 -3.70 -0.20 0.94
N VAL A 145 -4.47 -0.87 0.10
CA VAL A 145 -5.84 -0.44 -0.26
C VAL A 145 -6.88 -1.50 0.09
N GLU A 146 -6.54 -2.37 1.06
CA GLU A 146 -7.40 -3.38 1.64
C GLU A 146 -8.11 -4.26 0.58
N GLY A 147 -7.33 -4.90 -0.31
CA GLY A 147 -7.86 -5.85 -1.30
C GLY A 147 -8.17 -5.27 -2.68
N PHE A 148 -7.78 -4.02 -2.94
CA PHE A 148 -7.90 -3.36 -4.24
C PHE A 148 -6.54 -3.21 -4.97
N GLU A 149 -5.51 -3.93 -4.51
CA GLU A 149 -4.12 -3.81 -4.99
C GLU A 149 -3.98 -4.15 -6.47
N VAL A 150 -4.67 -5.19 -6.93
CA VAL A 150 -4.66 -5.64 -8.34
C VAL A 150 -5.15 -4.52 -9.26
N GLU A 151 -6.23 -3.84 -8.90
CA GLU A 151 -6.78 -2.72 -9.66
C GLU A 151 -5.83 -1.52 -9.65
N VAL A 152 -5.21 -1.21 -8.51
CA VAL A 152 -4.17 -0.15 -8.45
C VAL A 152 -3.02 -0.46 -9.40
N LEU A 153 -2.50 -1.69 -9.36
CA LEU A 153 -1.38 -2.15 -10.21
C LEU A 153 -1.73 -2.19 -11.69
N ALA A 154 -2.97 -2.54 -12.05
CA ALA A 154 -3.45 -2.50 -13.42
C ALA A 154 -3.51 -1.07 -14.00
N GLY A 155 -3.49 -0.03 -13.15
CA GLY A 155 -3.42 1.38 -13.54
C GLY A 155 -1.99 1.92 -13.73
N LEU A 156 -0.98 1.05 -13.70
CA LEU A 156 0.43 1.37 -13.88
C LEU A 156 0.92 0.74 -15.19
N SER A 157 1.43 1.53 -16.13
CA SER A 157 1.89 1.03 -17.44
C SER A 157 3.41 0.85 -17.52
N ARG A 158 4.16 1.33 -16.53
CA ARG A 158 5.61 1.25 -16.49
C ARG A 158 6.09 0.78 -15.12
N PRO A 159 7.16 0.00 -15.05
CA PRO A 159 7.69 -0.44 -13.77
C PRO A 159 8.21 0.74 -12.97
N LEU A 160 7.99 0.71 -11.66
CA LEU A 160 8.57 1.65 -10.70
C LEU A 160 9.87 1.09 -10.13
N ARG A 161 10.80 1.98 -9.78
CA ARG A 161 12.06 1.63 -9.10
C ARG A 161 11.88 0.65 -7.93
N ALA A 162 10.93 0.96 -7.04
CA ALA A 162 10.56 0.10 -5.94
C ALA A 162 9.11 0.35 -5.52
N LEU A 163 8.42 -0.71 -5.10
CA LEU A 163 7.05 -0.65 -4.60
C LEU A 163 6.80 -1.69 -3.52
N SER A 164 5.70 -1.56 -2.79
CA SER A 164 5.19 -2.61 -1.91
C SER A 164 3.69 -2.75 -2.00
N PHE A 165 3.17 -3.96 -1.82
CA PHE A 165 1.74 -4.25 -1.76
C PHE A 165 1.45 -5.23 -0.62
N GLU A 166 0.24 -5.17 -0.05
CA GLU A 166 -0.16 -6.07 1.02
C GLU A 166 -0.34 -7.50 0.50
N TYR A 167 0.08 -8.48 1.30
CA TYR A 167 -0.34 -9.87 1.15
C TYR A 167 -1.18 -10.29 2.36
N LEU A 168 -2.32 -10.90 2.07
CA LEU A 168 -3.26 -11.42 3.06
C LEU A 168 -3.41 -12.93 2.86
N PRO A 169 -3.07 -13.78 3.84
CA PRO A 169 -3.21 -15.23 3.71
C PRO A 169 -4.63 -15.69 3.33
N GLN A 170 -5.65 -14.95 3.77
CA GLN A 170 -7.06 -15.22 3.49
C GLN A 170 -7.44 -14.82 2.06
N ALA A 171 -6.81 -13.79 1.50
CA ALA A 171 -6.96 -13.32 0.12
C ALA A 171 -5.72 -13.68 -0.72
N HIS A 172 -5.26 -14.92 -0.57
CA HIS A 172 -4.00 -15.38 -1.16
C HIS A 172 -3.97 -15.18 -2.68
N ASP A 173 -5.06 -15.51 -3.38
CA ASP A 173 -5.14 -15.45 -4.83
C ASP A 173 -5.00 -14.01 -5.36
N GLN A 174 -5.52 -13.01 -4.62
CA GLN A 174 -5.34 -11.59 -4.95
C GLN A 174 -3.86 -11.17 -4.79
N ALA A 175 -3.18 -11.65 -3.75
CA ALA A 175 -1.75 -11.39 -3.56
C ALA A 175 -0.89 -12.04 -4.65
N LEU A 176 -1.26 -13.25 -5.11
CA LEU A 176 -0.60 -13.92 -6.22
C LEU A 176 -0.79 -13.17 -7.54
N GLU A 177 -1.99 -12.66 -7.78
CA GLU A 177 -2.28 -11.86 -8.98
C GLU A 177 -1.54 -10.52 -8.97
N ALA A 178 -1.49 -9.85 -7.82
CA ALA A 178 -0.68 -8.64 -7.65
C ALA A 178 0.82 -8.92 -7.93
N LEU A 179 1.34 -10.03 -7.42
CA LEU A 179 2.71 -10.47 -7.71
C LEU A 179 2.93 -10.71 -9.21
N ARG A 180 1.99 -11.39 -9.88
CA ARG A 180 2.06 -11.64 -11.33
C ARG A 180 2.12 -10.33 -12.12
N LEU A 181 1.25 -9.37 -11.81
CA LEU A 181 1.23 -8.06 -12.47
C LEU A 181 2.54 -7.30 -12.28
N VAL A 182 3.09 -7.29 -11.05
CA VAL A 182 4.38 -6.63 -10.77
C VAL A 182 5.51 -7.30 -11.54
N ASP A 183 5.54 -8.62 -11.60
CA ASP A 183 6.58 -9.36 -12.32
C ASP A 183 6.54 -9.06 -13.83
N GLU A 184 5.33 -9.02 -14.41
CA GLU A 184 5.10 -8.66 -15.81
C GLU A 184 5.52 -7.22 -16.12
N LEU A 185 5.21 -6.26 -15.24
CA LEU A 185 5.66 -4.88 -15.38
C LEU A 185 7.19 -4.77 -15.42
N GLY A 186 7.88 -5.57 -14.61
CA GLY A 186 9.34 -5.58 -14.54
C GLY A 186 10.03 -6.33 -15.67
N ALA A 187 9.33 -7.20 -16.41
CA ALA A 187 9.94 -8.11 -17.37
C ALA A 187 10.78 -7.39 -18.45
N ALA A 188 10.30 -6.25 -18.93
CA ALA A 188 11.01 -5.44 -19.92
C ALA A 188 12.14 -4.55 -19.33
N ALA A 189 12.22 -4.45 -17.99
CA ALA A 189 13.15 -3.59 -17.25
C ALA A 189 14.17 -4.39 -16.42
N GLY A 190 14.45 -5.65 -16.80
CA GLY A 190 15.41 -6.53 -16.11
C GLY A 190 14.79 -7.44 -15.05
N GLY A 191 13.51 -7.24 -14.72
CA GLY A 191 12.76 -7.99 -13.72
C GLY A 191 12.77 -7.34 -12.33
N TYR A 192 11.96 -7.89 -11.43
CA TYR A 192 11.96 -7.51 -10.03
C TYR A 192 12.69 -8.54 -9.17
N ARG A 193 13.20 -8.05 -8.04
CA ARG A 193 13.51 -8.89 -6.88
C ARG A 193 12.61 -8.51 -5.73
N TYR A 194 12.30 -9.50 -4.91
CA TYR A 194 11.29 -9.40 -3.88
C TYR A 194 11.85 -9.68 -2.49
N ASN A 195 11.23 -9.09 -1.49
CA ASN A 195 11.37 -9.46 -0.09
C ASN A 195 10.03 -9.22 0.60
N TYR A 196 9.88 -9.61 1.85
CA TYR A 196 8.60 -9.45 2.55
C TYR A 196 8.81 -9.13 4.03
N SER A 197 7.86 -8.40 4.59
CA SER A 197 7.78 -8.08 6.01
C SER A 197 6.44 -8.56 6.54
N PRO A 198 6.39 -9.60 7.39
CA PRO A 198 5.16 -10.06 8.00
C PRO A 198 4.69 -9.03 9.03
N VAL A 199 3.40 -8.73 8.99
CA VAL A 199 2.71 -7.77 9.85
C VAL A 199 3.45 -6.42 9.82
N GLU A 200 3.34 -5.67 10.90
CA GLU A 200 3.99 -4.38 11.10
C GLU A 200 5.37 -4.51 11.77
N THR A 201 6.09 -5.60 11.48
CA THR A 201 7.41 -5.87 12.08
C THR A 201 8.47 -4.88 11.59
N MET A 202 8.31 -4.36 10.35
CA MET A 202 9.24 -3.45 9.69
C MET A 202 10.64 -4.07 9.60
N ARG A 203 10.67 -5.34 9.20
CA ARG A 203 11.89 -6.12 8.96
C ARG A 203 11.67 -7.00 7.75
N LEU A 204 12.58 -6.90 6.79
CA LEU A 204 12.65 -7.85 5.69
C LEU A 204 13.10 -9.20 6.24
N VAL A 205 12.39 -10.28 5.89
CA VAL A 205 12.64 -11.61 6.46
C VAL A 205 13.70 -12.37 5.68
N SER A 206 13.72 -12.24 4.36
CA SER A 206 14.71 -12.95 3.55
C SER A 206 16.06 -12.25 3.62
N GLU A 207 17.13 -13.01 3.86
CA GLU A 207 18.51 -12.51 3.87
C GLU A 207 18.94 -12.00 2.49
N HIS A 208 18.42 -12.64 1.44
CA HIS A 208 18.64 -12.25 0.05
C HIS A 208 17.30 -11.91 -0.60
N TRP A 209 17.34 -10.95 -1.52
CA TRP A 209 16.16 -10.63 -2.31
C TRP A 209 15.88 -11.78 -3.29
N LEU A 210 14.63 -12.23 -3.29
CA LEU A 210 14.13 -13.40 -3.98
C LEU A 210 13.68 -13.07 -5.41
N ASP A 211 13.65 -14.05 -6.31
CA ASP A 211 12.84 -13.96 -7.52
C ASP A 211 11.36 -14.28 -7.24
N ALA A 212 10.48 -14.11 -8.24
CA ALA A 212 9.05 -14.35 -8.08
C ALA A 212 8.75 -15.82 -7.72
N GLU A 213 9.44 -16.78 -8.33
CA GLU A 213 9.24 -18.22 -8.08
C GLU A 213 9.62 -18.61 -6.64
N GLN A 214 10.71 -18.04 -6.13
CA GLN A 214 11.15 -18.20 -4.75
C GLN A 214 10.16 -17.56 -3.78
N LEU A 215 9.65 -16.36 -4.07
CA LEU A 215 8.64 -15.71 -3.23
C LEU A 215 7.34 -16.52 -3.21
N LEU A 216 6.87 -17.02 -4.35
CA LEU A 216 5.69 -17.90 -4.45
C LEU A 216 5.80 -19.09 -3.50
N ARG A 217 6.93 -19.80 -3.53
CA ARG A 217 7.19 -20.92 -2.60
C ARG A 217 7.16 -20.52 -1.13
N VAL A 218 7.55 -19.29 -0.81
CA VAL A 218 7.46 -18.76 0.56
C VAL A 218 6.00 -18.49 0.93
N LEU A 219 5.25 -17.80 0.06
CA LEU A 219 3.84 -17.46 0.28
C LEU A 219 2.97 -18.71 0.46
N ASP A 220 3.18 -19.74 -0.37
CA ASP A 220 2.46 -21.02 -0.26
C ASP A 220 2.69 -21.71 1.09
N ARG A 221 3.89 -21.59 1.68
CA ARG A 221 4.20 -22.18 3.00
C ARG A 221 3.58 -21.40 4.14
N VAL A 222 3.41 -20.08 4.01
CA VAL A 222 2.81 -19.23 5.05
C VAL A 222 1.29 -19.13 4.93
N ARG A 223 0.70 -19.59 3.82
CA ARG A 223 -0.75 -19.61 3.59
C ARG A 223 -1.54 -20.28 4.72
N PRO A 224 -1.14 -21.45 5.27
CA PRO A 224 -1.89 -22.07 6.37
C PRO A 224 -1.57 -21.38 7.72
N GLY A 225 -2.45 -20.47 8.16
CA GLY A 225 -2.35 -19.84 9.49
C GLY A 225 -1.34 -18.68 9.61
N GLY A 226 -0.81 -18.20 8.48
CA GLY A 226 0.07 -17.03 8.44
C GLY A 226 -0.62 -15.73 8.87
N ARG A 227 0.20 -14.69 9.07
CA ARG A 227 -0.29 -13.32 9.28
C ARG A 227 -0.09 -12.52 8.00
N SER A 228 -0.94 -11.51 7.81
CA SER A 228 -0.78 -10.52 6.74
C SER A 228 0.56 -9.81 6.84
N GLY A 229 0.99 -9.16 5.77
CA GLY A 229 2.18 -8.34 5.73
C GLY A 229 2.34 -7.65 4.39
N ASP A 230 3.51 -7.10 4.14
CA ASP A 230 3.82 -6.41 2.88
C ASP A 230 4.87 -7.20 2.09
N ILE A 231 4.64 -7.36 0.79
CA ILE A 231 5.66 -7.75 -0.19
C ILE A 231 6.31 -6.47 -0.69
N TYR A 232 7.64 -6.45 -0.77
CA TYR A 232 8.44 -5.37 -1.31
C TYR A 232 9.09 -5.85 -2.61
N ALA A 233 9.00 -5.05 -3.65
CA ALA A 233 9.62 -5.30 -4.94
C ALA A 233 10.59 -4.16 -5.28
N ARG A 234 11.74 -4.50 -5.84
CA ARG A 234 12.71 -3.53 -6.40
C ARG A 234 13.21 -4.02 -7.75
N LEU A 235 13.33 -3.13 -8.73
CA LEU A 235 13.87 -3.47 -10.04
C LEU A 235 15.32 -3.95 -9.92
N THR A 236 15.70 -4.92 -10.75
CA THR A 236 17.10 -5.35 -10.91
C THR A 236 17.83 -4.36 -11.81
N GLY A 237 18.99 -3.85 -11.38
CA GLY A 237 19.88 -3.08 -12.26
C GLY A 237 20.10 -1.61 -11.92
N GLU A 238 19.94 -1.21 -10.66
CA GLU A 238 20.57 0.01 -10.13
C GLU A 238 21.65 -0.29 -9.09
#